data_AF-A0A9N7QP57-F1
#
_entry.id   AF-A0A9N7QP57-F1
#
_cell.length_a   1.000
_cell.length_b   1.000
_cell.length_c   1.000
_cell.angle_alpha   90.00
_cell.angle_beta   90.00
_cell.angle_gamma   90.00
#
_symmetry.space_group_name_H-M   'P 1'
#
loop_
_entity.id
_entity.type
_entity.pdbx_description
1 polymer ?
#
loop_
_entity_poly.entity_id
_entity_poly.type
_entity_poly.pdbx_seq_one_letter_code
_entity_poly.pdbx_strand_id
1 'polypeptide(L)'
;MPWRKLGRIFVPSGELDWARTHASQPVAEWVDGDIFRIYFSTRDDQNRSSIGSVVVDLAAGGKVLEISPEPVLGPGALGMFDDCGVSMGSIVPVGDTRFLYYMGWNLRAPALLISRLVSWGIVD
;
A
#
# COMPACT_ATOMS: atom_id res chain seq x y z
N MET A 1 -4.59 21.51 -18.43
CA MET A 1 -4.09 22.17 -17.20
C MET A 1 -2.64 21.75 -17.00
N PRO A 2 -1.71 22.66 -16.68
CA PRO A 2 -0.33 22.27 -16.41
C PRO A 2 -0.23 21.57 -15.05
N TRP A 3 0.55 20.50 -14.97
CA TRP A 3 0.87 19.85 -13.70
C TRP A 3 1.77 20.76 -12.85
N ARG A 4 1.43 20.93 -11.57
CA ARG A 4 2.29 21.58 -10.57
C ARG A 4 2.97 20.52 -9.73
N LYS A 5 4.29 20.42 -9.80
CA LYS A 5 5.07 19.50 -8.97
C LYS A 5 5.10 19.99 -7.51
N LEU A 6 4.60 19.19 -6.58
CA LEU A 6 4.64 19.50 -5.14
C LEU A 6 5.95 19.09 -4.47
N GLY A 7 6.74 18.23 -5.13
CA GLY A 7 7.99 17.70 -4.60
C GLY A 7 7.84 16.25 -4.12
N ARG A 8 8.69 15.86 -3.17
CA ARG A 8 8.74 14.50 -2.61
C ARG A 8 7.91 14.49 -1.32
N ILE A 9 6.65 14.08 -1.46
CA ILE A 9 5.66 14.11 -0.37
C ILE A 9 5.98 13.14 0.76
N PHE A 10 6.35 11.91 0.41
CA PHE A 10 6.61 10.87 1.40
C PHE A 10 7.78 9.99 1.00
N VAL A 11 8.58 9.62 2.00
CA VAL A 11 9.61 8.57 1.97
C VAL A 11 9.53 7.87 3.32
N PRO A 12 9.52 6.52 3.37
CA PRO A 12 9.62 5.83 4.65
C PRO A 12 10.87 6.27 5.42
N SER A 13 10.75 6.47 6.74
CA SER A 13 11.89 6.84 7.58
C SER A 13 12.95 5.75 7.68
N GLY A 14 12.57 4.51 7.37
CA GLY A 14 13.39 3.32 7.59
C GLY A 14 13.27 2.76 9.00
N GLU A 15 12.47 3.36 9.89
CA GLU A 15 12.33 2.92 11.28
C GLU A 15 11.28 1.82 11.46
N LEU A 16 10.28 1.78 10.57
CA LEU A 16 9.25 0.74 10.56
C LEU A 16 9.80 -0.52 9.91
N ASP A 17 9.73 -1.65 10.61
CA ASP A 17 10.27 -2.94 10.16
C ASP A 17 9.74 -3.38 8.79
N TRP A 18 8.49 -3.02 8.48
CA TRP A 18 7.82 -3.35 7.23
C TRP A 18 8.02 -2.30 6.11
N ALA A 19 8.59 -1.12 6.42
CA ALA A 19 8.76 0.00 5.48
C ALA A 19 10.17 0.62 5.53
N ARG A 20 11.15 -0.08 4.94
CA ARG A 20 12.57 0.29 5.05
C ARG A 20 13.10 1.16 3.91
N THR A 21 12.60 0.97 2.70
CA THR A 21 13.34 1.42 1.50
C THR A 21 12.67 2.54 0.71
N HIS A 22 11.40 2.37 0.34
CA HIS A 22 10.72 3.27 -0.58
C HIS A 22 9.20 3.18 -0.46
N ALA A 23 8.49 4.13 -1.05
CA ALA A 23 7.06 4.05 -1.31
C ALA A 23 6.85 4.06 -2.83
N SER A 24 6.24 3.01 -3.37
CA SER A 24 5.95 2.86 -4.81
C SER A 24 4.50 2.45 -5.06
N GLN A 25 4.09 2.47 -6.34
CA GLN A 25 2.74 2.10 -6.77
C GLN A 25 1.64 2.82 -5.96
N PRO A 26 1.68 4.17 -5.88
CA PRO A 26 0.74 4.91 -5.06
C PRO A 26 -0.69 4.79 -5.61
N VAL A 27 -1.65 4.56 -4.72
CA VAL A 27 -3.09 4.59 -5.02
C VAL A 27 -3.74 5.57 -4.06
N ALA A 28 -4.40 6.59 -4.61
CA ALA A 28 -5.06 7.63 -3.83
C ALA A 28 -6.53 7.29 -3.57
N GLU A 29 -6.95 7.46 -2.32
CA GLU A 29 -8.33 7.44 -1.86
C GLU A 29 -8.65 8.81 -1.26
N TRP A 30 -9.76 9.41 -1.71
CA TRP A 30 -10.22 10.69 -1.18
C TRP A 30 -10.81 10.49 0.23
N VAL A 31 -10.45 11.37 1.17
CA VAL A 31 -10.97 11.34 2.54
C VAL A 31 -11.94 12.49 2.75
N ASP A 32 -11.45 13.73 2.63
CA ASP A 32 -12.25 14.95 2.70
C ASP A 32 -11.45 16.13 2.13
N GLY A 33 -12.10 17.09 1.46
CA GLY A 33 -11.43 18.26 0.89
C GLY A 33 -10.20 17.91 0.05
N ASP A 34 -9.04 18.47 0.44
CA ASP A 34 -7.71 18.21 -0.15
C ASP A 34 -6.90 17.13 0.61
N ILE A 35 -7.57 16.35 1.46
CA ILE A 35 -6.98 15.26 2.23
C ILE A 35 -7.21 13.93 1.52
N PHE A 36 -6.11 13.21 1.30
CA PHE A 36 -6.10 11.92 0.62
C PHE A 36 -5.35 10.90 1.44
N ARG A 37 -5.88 9.67 1.50
CA ARG A 37 -5.13 8.49 1.94
C ARG A 37 -4.43 7.91 0.71
N ILE A 38 -3.12 7.79 0.77
CA ILE A 38 -2.29 7.21 -0.29
C ILE A 38 -1.78 5.87 0.18
N TYR A 39 -2.25 4.80 -0.45
CA TYR A 39 -1.71 3.45 -0.26
C TYR A 39 -0.47 3.28 -1.14
N PHE A 40 0.53 2.53 -0.67
CA PHE A 40 1.77 2.31 -1.41
C PHE A 40 2.39 0.95 -1.09
N SER A 41 3.13 0.40 -2.05
CA SER A 41 4.04 -0.71 -1.83
C SER A 41 5.35 -0.24 -1.22
N THR A 42 5.88 -1.02 -0.28
CA THR A 42 7.21 -0.83 0.32
C THR A 42 7.88 -2.18 0.57
N ARG A 43 9.08 -2.20 1.14
CA ARG A 43 9.80 -3.44 1.45
C ARG A 43 10.46 -3.38 2.81
N ASP A 44 10.54 -4.54 3.45
CA ASP A 44 11.36 -4.78 4.64
C ASP A 44 12.83 -5.09 4.28
N ASP A 45 13.66 -5.33 5.30
CA ASP A 45 15.08 -5.67 5.15
C ASP A 45 15.32 -7.03 4.48
N GLN A 46 14.30 -7.89 4.42
CA GLN A 46 14.33 -9.18 3.74
C GLN A 46 13.83 -9.09 2.30
N ASN A 47 13.61 -7.87 1.79
CA ASN A 47 13.11 -7.60 0.45
C ASN A 47 11.70 -8.15 0.19
N ARG A 48 10.91 -8.40 1.25
CA ARG A 48 9.50 -8.79 1.16
C ARG A 48 8.64 -7.54 1.04
N SER A 49 7.71 -7.55 0.10
CA SER A 49 6.84 -6.39 -0.16
C SER A 49 5.66 -6.35 0.80
N SER A 50 5.30 -5.16 1.25
CA SER A 50 4.10 -4.88 2.06
C SER A 50 3.37 -3.65 1.52
N ILE A 51 2.08 -3.53 1.83
CA ILE A 51 1.27 -2.35 1.52
C ILE A 51 1.09 -1.54 2.80
N GLY A 52 1.45 -0.26 2.76
CA GLY A 52 1.18 0.71 3.82
C GLY A 52 0.28 1.84 3.33
N SER A 53 -0.04 2.78 4.21
CA SER A 53 -0.70 4.03 3.81
C SER A 53 -0.17 5.25 4.54
N VAL A 54 -0.32 6.41 3.89
CA VAL A 54 -0.15 7.73 4.52
C VAL A 54 -1.39 8.58 4.25
N VAL A 55 -1.76 9.45 5.19
CA VAL A 55 -2.75 10.50 4.96
C VAL A 55 -2.00 11.79 4.68
N VAL A 56 -2.34 12.48 3.59
CA VAL A 56 -1.67 13.71 3.15
C VAL A 56 -2.67 14.83 2.92
N ASP A 57 -2.30 16.04 3.29
CA ASP A 57 -3.03 17.28 2.99
C ASP A 57 -2.34 18.00 1.83
N LEU A 58 -2.97 18.02 0.66
CA LEU A 58 -2.44 18.63 -0.55
C LEU A 58 -2.55 20.17 -0.53
N ALA A 59 -3.49 20.74 0.21
CA ALA A 59 -3.60 22.19 0.41
C ALA A 59 -2.42 22.71 1.26
N ALA A 60 -1.98 21.91 2.23
CA ALA A 60 -0.78 22.16 3.04
C ALA A 60 0.53 21.73 2.35
N GLY A 61 0.57 21.73 1.01
CA GLY A 61 1.78 21.39 0.25
C GLY A 61 2.14 19.90 0.25
N GLY A 62 1.19 19.03 0.55
CA GLY A 62 1.40 17.58 0.71
C GLY A 62 2.01 17.24 2.07
N LYS A 63 1.57 17.91 3.13
CA LYS A 63 1.96 17.57 4.50
C LYS A 63 1.43 16.18 4.83
N VAL A 64 2.29 15.29 5.32
CA VAL A 64 1.89 13.99 5.87
C VAL A 64 1.26 14.21 7.24
N LEU A 65 0.01 13.78 7.40
CA LEU A 65 -0.77 13.88 8.63
C LEU A 65 -0.68 12.60 9.47
N GLU A 66 -0.64 11.45 8.80
CA GLU A 66 -0.63 10.13 9.41
C GLU A 66 0.17 9.16 8.53
N ILE A 67 0.81 8.19 9.17
CA ILE A 67 1.42 7.03 8.54
C ILE A 67 0.80 5.81 9.24
N SER A 68 0.40 4.78 8.49
CA SER A 68 -0.07 3.54 9.10
C SER A 68 1.02 3.00 10.05
N PRO A 69 0.70 2.59 11.29
CA PRO A 69 1.72 2.05 12.21
C PRO A 69 2.16 0.63 11.82
N GLU A 70 1.24 -0.11 11.22
CA GLU A 70 1.41 -1.48 10.72
C GLU A 70 1.15 -1.50 9.20
N PRO A 71 1.59 -2.56 8.48
CA PRO A 71 1.21 -2.71 7.09
C PRO A 71 -0.31 -2.90 7.00
N VAL A 72 -0.95 -2.19 6.06
CA VAL A 72 -2.34 -2.43 5.67
C VAL A 72 -2.49 -3.87 5.17
N LEU A 73 -1.48 -4.38 4.47
CA LEU A 73 -1.37 -5.79 4.11
C LEU A 73 0.11 -6.20 4.08
N GLY A 74 0.47 -7.23 4.84
CA GLY A 74 1.79 -7.85 4.83
C GLY A 74 1.83 -9.14 3.98
N PRO A 75 2.99 -9.81 3.92
CA PRO A 75 3.10 -11.15 3.35
C PRO A 75 2.11 -12.14 4.00
N GLY A 76 1.57 -13.05 3.19
CA GLY A 76 0.68 -14.11 3.65
C GLY A 76 1.38 -15.16 4.50
N ALA A 77 0.62 -16.13 5.00
CA ALA A 77 1.17 -17.28 5.71
C ALA A 77 2.03 -18.15 4.76
N LEU A 78 3.02 -18.86 5.31
CA LEU A 78 3.91 -19.73 4.54
C LEU A 78 3.13 -20.69 3.62
N GLY A 79 3.52 -20.73 2.34
CA GLY A 79 2.88 -21.56 1.32
C GLY A 79 1.65 -20.93 0.65
N MET A 80 1.22 -19.75 1.09
CA MET A 80 0.25 -18.95 0.34
C MET A 80 0.91 -18.29 -0.87
N PHE A 81 0.10 -17.92 -1.85
CA PHE A 81 0.56 -17.32 -3.12
C PHE A 81 1.27 -15.96 -2.92
N ASP A 82 1.12 -15.35 -1.75
CA ASP A 82 1.61 -14.04 -1.33
C ASP A 82 2.55 -14.11 -0.12
N ASP A 83 3.08 -15.29 0.22
CA ASP A 83 3.95 -15.52 1.39
C ASP A 83 5.31 -14.81 1.33
N CYS A 84 5.74 -14.36 0.14
CA CYS A 84 6.96 -13.58 -0.06
C CYS A 84 6.67 -12.09 -0.30
N GLY A 85 5.41 -11.67 -0.15
CA GLY A 85 5.01 -10.28 -0.10
C GLY A 85 3.83 -9.94 -0.98
N VAL A 86 3.39 -8.70 -0.82
CA VAL A 86 2.22 -8.13 -1.50
C VAL A 86 2.54 -6.77 -2.11
N SER A 87 2.00 -6.50 -3.29
CA SER A 87 2.14 -5.20 -3.96
C SER A 87 0.79 -4.59 -4.25
N MET A 88 0.71 -3.28 -4.05
CA MET A 88 -0.47 -2.47 -4.24
C MET A 88 -0.99 -2.58 -5.69
N GLY A 89 -2.28 -2.88 -5.82
CA GLY A 89 -3.02 -2.84 -7.08
C GLY A 89 -3.98 -1.66 -7.12
N SER A 90 -5.21 -1.84 -6.61
CA SER A 90 -6.24 -0.80 -6.57
C SER A 90 -7.09 -0.89 -5.30
N ILE A 91 -7.72 0.23 -4.96
CA ILE A 91 -8.80 0.30 -3.97
C ILE A 91 -10.10 0.56 -4.73
N VAL A 92 -11.12 -0.25 -4.49
CA VAL A 92 -12.44 -0.10 -5.10
C VAL A 92 -13.49 0.07 -4.00
N PRO A 93 -14.11 1.26 -3.88
CA PRO A 93 -15.20 1.47 -2.92
C PRO A 93 -16.50 0.84 -3.43
N VAL A 94 -17.21 0.13 -2.55
CA VAL A 94 -18.52 -0.49 -2.80
C VAL A 94 -19.38 -0.29 -1.55
N GLY A 95 -20.23 0.73 -1.58
CA GLY A 95 -20.94 1.20 -0.39
C GLY A 95 -19.94 1.66 0.68
N ASP A 96 -20.12 1.17 1.91
CA ASP A 96 -19.23 1.48 3.03
C ASP A 96 -18.00 0.56 3.09
N THR A 97 -17.86 -0.37 2.14
CA THR A 97 -16.73 -1.31 2.08
C THR A 97 -15.71 -0.87 1.03
N ARG A 98 -14.44 -1.04 1.33
CA ARG A 98 -13.35 -0.85 0.37
C ARG A 98 -12.69 -2.18 0.07
N PHE A 99 -12.57 -2.52 -1.21
CA PHE A 99 -11.87 -3.73 -1.65
C PHE A 99 -10.45 -3.39 -2.08
N LEU A 100 -9.48 -4.01 -1.43
CA LEU A 100 -8.07 -3.95 -1.80
C LEU A 100 -7.73 -5.08 -2.78
N TYR A 101 -7.43 -4.70 -4.02
CA TYR A 101 -6.86 -5.60 -5.01
C TYR A 101 -5.34 -5.49 -4.96
N TYR A 102 -4.67 -6.64 -4.86
CA TYR A 102 -3.22 -6.70 -4.73
C TYR A 102 -2.63 -7.85 -5.55
N MET A 103 -1.32 -7.78 -5.78
CA MET A 103 -0.53 -8.85 -6.38
C MET A 103 0.29 -9.55 -5.29
N GLY A 104 0.23 -10.87 -5.23
CA GLY A 104 1.05 -11.70 -4.34
C GLY A 104 2.37 -12.11 -4.98
N TRP A 105 3.43 -12.14 -4.18
CA TRP A 105 4.75 -12.64 -4.55
C TRP A 105 5.03 -13.93 -3.80
N ASN A 106 5.58 -14.92 -4.51
CA ASN A 106 6.04 -16.18 -3.95
C ASN A 106 7.36 -16.59 -4.63
N LEU A 107 8.34 -17.06 -3.85
CA LEU A 107 9.63 -17.58 -4.33
C LEU A 107 9.53 -19.08 -4.69
N ARG A 108 8.51 -19.44 -5.48
CA ARG A 108 8.30 -20.71 -6.19
C ARG A 108 8.53 -22.03 -5.42
N ALA A 109 7.44 -22.76 -5.17
CA ALA A 109 7.34 -24.19 -5.53
C ALA A 109 6.60 -24.31 -6.89
N PRO A 110 6.69 -25.40 -7.67
CA PRO A 110 6.05 -25.49 -8.99
C PRO A 110 4.53 -25.61 -8.85
N ALA A 111 3.85 -24.50 -8.61
CA ALA A 111 2.40 -24.43 -8.63
C ALA A 111 1.95 -23.03 -9.07
N LEU A 112 1.26 -23.02 -10.20
CA LEU A 112 0.37 -22.00 -10.77
C LEU A 112 0.40 -20.59 -10.16
N LEU A 113 0.76 -19.63 -11.01
CA LEU A 113 0.42 -18.22 -10.87
C LEU A 113 -1.11 -18.09 -10.86
N ILE A 114 -1.73 -18.07 -9.67
CA ILE A 114 -3.15 -17.72 -9.50
C ILE A 114 -3.17 -16.30 -8.95
N SER A 115 -3.49 -15.32 -9.79
CA SER A 115 -3.98 -14.02 -9.30
C SER A 115 -5.34 -14.28 -8.65
N ARG A 116 -5.34 -14.56 -7.35
CA ARG A 116 -6.58 -14.77 -6.61
C ARG A 116 -7.07 -13.40 -6.14
N LEU A 117 -8.27 -12.99 -6.57
CA LEU A 117 -9.00 -11.96 -5.84
C LEU A 117 -9.22 -12.49 -4.42
N VAL A 118 -8.54 -11.93 -3.44
CA VAL A 118 -8.86 -12.16 -2.03
C VAL A 118 -9.56 -10.90 -1.54
N SER A 119 -10.89 -10.96 -1.44
CA SER A 119 -11.67 -9.94 -0.75
C SER A 119 -11.78 -10.31 0.72
N TRP A 120 -10.95 -9.74 1.58
CA TRP A 120 -11.19 -9.73 3.02
C TRP A 120 -10.69 -8.43 3.63
N GLY A 121 -11.51 -7.85 4.51
CA GLY A 121 -11.12 -6.76 5.40
C GLY A 121 -11.73 -5.42 5.01
N ILE A 122 -12.78 -5.04 5.72
CA ILE A 122 -13.17 -3.66 5.90
C ILE A 122 -11.93 -2.93 6.43
N VAL A 123 -11.40 -1.98 5.65
CA VAL A 123 -10.51 -0.95 6.20
C VAL A 123 -11.43 0.07 6.86
N ASP A 124 -11.57 -0.05 8.17
CA ASP A 124 -12.14 1.01 9.02
C ASP A 124 -11.22 2.26 9.00
#